data_AF-A0A3C7W0W7-F1
#
_entry.id   AF-A0A3C7W0W7-F1
#
_cell.length_a   1.000
_cell.length_b   1.000
_cell.length_c   1.000
_cell.angle_alpha   90.00
_cell.angle_beta   90.00
_cell.angle_gamma   90.00
#
_symmetry.space_group_name_H-M   'P 1'
#
loop_
_entity.id
_entity.type
_entity.pdbx_description
1 polymer ?
#
loop_
_entity_poly.entity_id
_entity_poly.type
_entity_poly.pdbx_seq_one_letter_code
_entity_poly.pdbx_strand_id
1 'polypeptide(L)'
;MRYLQALGNAAVFQSLRNTALTVTGALCTVGGLVADVLQPIAPFAGYLFYLSLAALIVLFIVYRRGKEDLLGAVAFAAVASAVFGLIVLLQSSEDSREVGIVATAVPAVAGLQERLGIIDARLDSISADTQSLKESARRLESNSEQVLRTLEEMRERFAGDGLVADPSSPEEFYRNARLQELAGNYSAARQSYLAYFNFELPLLDPHLRFVDFLKVQEGTAGARETYAMVMAGREEGIPAYV
;
A
#
# COMPACT_ATOMS: atom_id res chain seq x y z
N MET A 1 52.14 52.57 29.87
CA MET A 1 52.74 51.27 30.28
C MET A 1 51.89 50.54 31.34
N ARG A 2 50.63 50.19 31.04
CA ARG A 2 49.77 49.36 31.91
C ARG A 2 48.91 48.32 31.14
N TYR A 3 49.03 48.29 29.81
CA TYR A 3 48.23 47.43 28.93
C TYR A 3 48.85 46.05 28.65
N LEU A 4 50.13 45.85 28.99
CA LEU A 4 50.84 44.59 28.73
C LEU A 4 50.85 43.60 29.89
N GLN A 5 50.35 43.99 31.08
CA GLN A 5 50.34 43.11 32.26
C GLN A 5 49.03 42.35 32.47
N ALA A 6 47.93 42.73 31.80
CA ALA A 6 46.63 42.06 31.97
C ALA A 6 46.51 40.73 31.19
N LEU A 7 47.32 40.54 30.15
CA LEU A 7 47.42 39.28 29.39
C LEU A 7 48.18 38.17 30.15
N GLY A 8 48.79 38.49 31.29
CA GLY A 8 49.59 37.57 32.10
C GLY A 8 48.90 37.05 33.36
N ASN A 9 47.59 37.25 33.54
CA ASN A 9 46.91 36.75 34.73
C ASN A 9 46.40 35.32 34.52
N ALA A 10 47.20 34.36 35.00
CA ALA A 10 46.86 32.93 35.05
C ALA A 10 45.46 32.66 35.64
N ALA A 11 44.97 33.52 36.53
CA ALA A 11 43.64 33.43 37.13
C ALA A 11 42.48 33.59 36.12
N VAL A 12 42.61 34.44 35.10
CA VAL A 12 41.58 34.64 34.05
C VAL A 12 41.55 33.42 33.13
N PHE A 13 42.73 32.92 32.76
CA PHE A 13 42.88 31.71 31.95
C PHE A 13 42.36 30.47 32.67
N GLN A 14 42.57 30.38 33.98
CA GLN A 14 42.15 29.26 34.82
C GLN A 14 40.65 29.27 35.14
N SER A 15 40.05 30.46 35.30
CA SER A 15 38.59 30.64 35.45
C SER A 15 37.81 30.31 34.17
N LEU A 16 38.33 30.75 33.01
CA LEU A 16 37.82 30.36 31.69
C LEU A 16 37.94 28.85 31.49
N ARG A 17 39.10 28.26 31.83
CA ARG A 17 39.34 26.82 31.67
C ARG A 17 38.37 25.98 32.49
N ASN A 18 38.17 26.27 33.77
CA ASN A 18 37.32 25.44 34.63
C ASN A 18 35.82 25.61 34.35
N THR A 19 35.34 26.83 34.11
CA THR A 19 33.90 27.07 33.83
C THR A 19 33.53 26.64 32.42
N ALA A 20 34.41 26.83 31.44
CA ALA A 20 34.21 26.33 30.09
C ALA A 20 34.32 24.79 30.03
N LEU A 21 35.22 24.13 30.74
CA LEU A 21 35.32 22.66 30.65
C LEU A 21 34.08 21.94 31.20
N THR A 22 33.47 22.43 32.30
CA THR A 22 32.34 21.72 32.90
C THR A 22 31.02 22.03 32.21
N VAL A 23 30.74 23.30 31.91
CA VAL A 23 29.47 23.71 31.28
C VAL A 23 29.48 23.35 29.79
N THR A 24 30.57 23.64 29.07
CA THR A 24 30.69 23.27 27.65
C THR A 24 30.85 21.76 27.49
N GLY A 25 31.48 21.06 28.45
CA GLY A 25 31.57 19.59 28.44
C GLY A 25 30.20 18.90 28.56
N ALA A 26 29.36 19.32 29.51
CA ALA A 26 28.03 18.74 29.70
C ALA A 26 27.03 19.14 28.59
N LEU A 27 27.09 20.38 28.09
CA LEU A 27 26.29 20.80 26.94
C LEU A 27 26.74 20.14 25.63
N CYS A 28 28.03 19.87 25.45
CA CYS A 28 28.53 19.14 24.27
C CYS A 28 28.16 17.65 24.32
N THR A 29 28.13 17.00 25.47
CA THR A 29 27.72 15.58 25.54
C THR A 29 26.23 15.41 25.32
N VAL A 30 25.39 16.24 25.96
CA VAL A 30 23.94 16.18 25.78
C VAL A 30 23.53 16.75 24.42
N GLY A 31 24.09 17.88 24.01
CA GLY A 31 23.84 18.49 22.71
C GLY A 31 24.35 17.64 21.55
N GLY A 32 25.49 16.97 21.72
CA GLY A 32 26.02 16.01 20.75
C GLY A 32 25.12 14.78 20.61
N LEU A 33 24.63 14.21 21.72
CA LEU A 33 23.69 13.08 21.69
C LEU A 33 22.35 13.46 21.03
N VAL A 34 21.81 14.63 21.36
CA VAL A 34 20.55 15.11 20.78
C VAL A 34 20.73 15.43 19.29
N ALA A 35 21.84 16.07 18.90
CA ALA A 35 22.12 16.37 17.50
C ALA A 35 22.39 15.12 16.63
N ASP A 36 23.01 14.07 17.20
CA ASP A 36 23.33 12.82 16.51
C ASP A 36 22.08 11.93 16.32
N VAL A 37 21.20 11.85 17.33
CA VAL A 37 19.92 11.12 17.23
C VAL A 37 18.93 11.80 16.28
N LEU A 38 18.95 13.13 16.21
CA LEU A 38 18.05 13.88 15.35
C LEU A 38 18.64 14.22 13.97
N GLN A 39 19.92 13.93 13.70
CA GLN A 39 20.57 14.24 12.42
C GLN A 39 19.89 13.63 11.17
N PRO A 40 19.20 12.49 11.24
CA PRO A 40 18.38 12.01 10.11
C PRO A 40 17.14 12.89 9.84
N ILE A 41 16.71 13.70 10.82
CA ILE A 41 15.39 14.33 10.85
C ILE A 41 15.47 15.85 10.58
N ALA A 42 16.62 16.51 10.76
CA ALA A 42 16.83 17.91 10.36
C ALA A 42 18.32 18.36 10.35
N PRO A 43 18.69 19.40 9.56
CA PRO A 43 20.05 19.94 9.49
C PRO A 43 20.39 20.82 10.71
N PHE A 44 20.56 20.21 11.88
CA PHE A 44 20.87 20.91 13.15
C PHE A 44 22.14 21.75 13.12
N ALA A 45 23.14 21.35 12.32
CA ALA A 45 24.34 22.14 12.08
C ALA A 45 24.03 23.53 11.49
N GLY A 46 23.03 23.61 10.60
CA GLY A 46 22.56 24.88 10.04
C GLY A 46 21.91 25.76 11.10
N TYR A 47 21.01 25.21 11.93
CA TYR A 47 20.35 25.98 12.98
C TYR A 47 21.32 26.47 14.06
N LEU A 48 22.27 25.64 14.49
CA LEU A 48 23.32 26.03 15.44
C LEU A 48 24.26 27.09 14.85
N PHE A 49 24.58 27.00 13.56
CA PHE A 49 25.33 28.05 12.86
C PHE A 49 24.58 29.39 12.87
N TYR A 50 23.30 29.42 12.45
CA TYR A 50 22.51 30.66 12.47
C TYR A 50 22.31 31.21 13.88
N LEU A 51 22.14 30.35 14.90
CA LEU A 51 22.04 30.76 16.29
C LEU A 51 23.36 31.37 16.80
N SER A 52 24.51 30.76 16.47
CA SER A 52 25.82 31.29 16.80
C SER A 52 26.12 32.62 16.10
N LEU A 53 25.67 32.77 14.85
CA LEU A 53 25.79 34.00 14.08
C LEU A 53 24.91 35.11 14.67
N ALA A 54 23.68 34.80 15.05
CA ALA A 54 22.77 35.73 15.73
C ALA A 54 23.34 36.17 17.09
N ALA A 55 23.88 35.23 17.88
CA ALA A 55 24.54 35.54 19.14
C ALA A 55 25.76 36.44 18.95
N LEU A 56 26.58 36.20 17.92
CA LEU A 56 27.71 37.04 17.56
C LEU A 56 27.28 38.46 17.21
N ILE A 57 26.23 38.62 16.40
CA ILE A 57 25.69 39.93 16.02
C ILE A 57 25.21 40.70 17.27
N VAL A 58 24.49 40.03 18.18
CA VAL A 58 24.00 40.65 19.43
C VAL A 58 25.16 41.06 20.34
N LEU A 59 26.15 40.18 20.54
CA LEU A 59 27.35 40.48 21.33
C LEU A 59 28.18 41.61 20.73
N PHE A 60 28.29 41.66 19.40
CA PHE A 60 29.00 42.71 18.69
C PHE A 60 28.30 44.07 18.81
N ILE A 61 26.97 44.12 18.79
CA ILE A 61 26.17 45.34 19.04
C ILE A 61 26.36 45.83 20.49
N VAL A 62 26.34 44.92 21.47
CA VAL A 62 26.54 45.27 22.88
C VAL A 62 27.98 45.75 23.14
N TYR A 63 28.97 45.15 22.49
CA TYR A 63 30.36 45.61 22.54
C TYR A 63 30.52 47.03 21.97
N ARG A 64 29.90 47.32 20.82
CA ARG A 64 29.85 48.67 20.23
C ARG A 64 29.17 49.72 21.11
N ARG A 65 28.36 49.31 22.11
CA ARG A 65 27.74 50.21 23.11
C ARG A 65 28.65 50.56 24.30
N GLY A 66 29.93 50.21 24.27
CA GLY A 66 30.94 50.74 25.20
C GLY A 66 31.25 49.87 26.42
N LYS A 67 30.90 48.58 26.39
CA LYS A 67 31.28 47.62 27.44
C LYS A 67 32.51 46.82 27.00
N GLU A 68 33.70 47.32 27.34
CA GLU A 68 35.00 46.74 26.95
C GLU A 68 35.26 45.35 27.56
N ASP A 69 34.60 45.01 28.68
CA ASP A 69 34.74 43.72 29.36
C ASP A 69 34.22 42.50 28.58
N LEU A 70 33.50 42.72 27.47
CA LEU A 70 32.89 41.64 26.66
C LEU A 70 33.77 41.18 25.49
N LEU A 71 34.99 41.72 25.34
CA LEU A 71 35.95 41.33 24.30
C LEU A 71 36.19 39.81 24.24
N GLY A 72 36.32 39.16 25.40
CA GLY A 72 36.52 37.71 25.48
C GLY A 72 35.33 36.90 24.95
N ALA A 73 34.10 37.37 25.20
CA ALA A 73 32.88 36.71 24.73
C ALA A 73 32.67 36.88 23.23
N VAL A 74 33.01 38.05 22.67
CA VAL A 74 32.96 38.30 21.22
C VAL A 74 34.00 37.44 20.49
N ALA A 75 35.23 37.33 21.01
CA ALA A 75 36.27 36.50 20.43
C ALA A 75 35.89 35.01 20.43
N PHE A 76 35.31 34.51 21.53
CA PHE A 76 34.81 33.14 21.62
C PHE A 76 33.67 32.87 20.63
N ALA A 77 32.69 33.77 20.52
CA ALA A 77 31.59 33.64 19.57
C ALA A 77 32.07 33.67 18.11
N ALA A 78 33.07 34.50 17.79
CA ALA A 78 33.69 34.53 16.47
C ALA A 78 34.39 33.22 16.12
N VAL A 79 35.20 32.68 17.02
CA VAL A 79 35.85 31.37 16.82
C VAL A 79 34.81 30.25 16.69
N ALA A 80 33.77 30.25 17.52
CA ALA A 80 32.68 29.28 17.42
C ALA A 80 31.96 29.37 16.06
N SER A 81 31.61 30.58 15.60
CA SER A 81 30.98 30.80 14.29
C SER A 81 31.86 30.35 13.12
N ALA A 82 33.18 30.53 13.23
CA ALA A 82 34.14 30.08 12.22
C ALA A 82 34.24 28.55 12.18
N VAL A 83 34.29 27.90 13.34
CA VAL A 83 34.32 26.42 13.44
C VAL A 83 33.02 25.81 12.92
N PHE A 84 31.86 26.30 13.38
CA PHE A 84 30.57 25.80 12.90
C PHE A 84 30.32 26.15 11.42
N GLY A 85 30.77 27.33 10.97
CA GLY A 85 30.70 27.72 9.57
C GLY A 85 31.57 26.84 8.67
N LEU A 86 32.78 26.48 9.12
CA LEU A 86 33.65 25.55 8.42
C LEU A 86 33.02 24.15 8.31
N ILE A 87 32.39 23.67 9.37
CA ILE A 87 31.68 22.38 9.37
C ILE A 87 30.53 22.39 8.37
N VAL A 88 29.72 23.45 8.32
CA VAL A 88 28.62 23.57 7.34
C VAL A 88 29.15 23.63 5.90
N LEU A 89 30.26 24.32 5.67
CA LEU A 89 30.87 24.45 4.35
C LEU A 89 31.48 23.11 3.87
N LEU A 90 32.13 22.36 4.77
CA LEU A 90 32.63 21.01 4.50
C LEU A 90 31.48 20.02 4.24
N GLN A 91 30.42 20.07 5.05
CA GLN A 91 29.21 19.25 4.85
C GLN A 91 28.47 19.57 3.54
N SER A 92 28.62 20.78 3.00
CA SER A 92 28.03 21.15 1.71
C SER A 92 28.84 20.65 0.50
N SER A 93 30.06 20.14 0.71
CA SER A 93 30.98 19.68 -0.35
C SER A 93 31.07 18.16 -0.49
N GLU A 94 30.50 17.41 0.45
CA GLU A 94 30.59 15.95 0.50
C GLU A 94 29.18 15.36 0.41
N ASP A 95 28.75 15.08 -0.82
CA ASP A 95 27.52 14.36 -1.09
C ASP A 95 27.58 12.97 -0.39
N SER A 96 26.65 12.77 0.54
CA SER A 96 26.11 11.46 0.93
C SER A 96 27.10 10.42 1.50
N ARG A 97 27.67 10.68 2.67
CA ARG A 97 28.06 9.58 3.59
C ARG A 97 27.45 9.79 4.98
N GLU A 98 26.31 9.12 5.16
CA GLU A 98 25.45 9.06 6.34
C GLU A 98 26.11 8.35 7.54
N VAL A 99 27.26 8.86 8.02
CA VAL A 99 27.81 8.38 9.28
C VAL A 99 28.16 9.60 10.12
N GLY A 100 27.32 9.88 11.12
CA GLY A 100 27.51 10.98 12.06
C GLY A 100 28.88 10.90 12.72
N ILE A 101 29.45 12.07 13.04
CA ILE A 101 30.81 12.20 13.58
C ILE A 101 30.97 11.46 14.93
N VAL A 102 29.86 11.07 15.59
CA VAL A 102 29.85 10.27 16.83
C VAL A 102 29.57 8.77 16.61
N ALA A 103 29.00 8.37 15.46
CA ALA A 103 28.85 6.95 15.09
C ALA A 103 30.21 6.25 14.91
N THR A 104 31.25 7.01 14.57
CA THR A 104 32.65 6.53 14.56
C THR A 104 33.20 6.29 15.97
N ALA A 105 32.60 6.86 17.02
CA ALA A 105 33.06 6.76 18.41
C ALA A 105 32.25 5.77 19.27
N VAL A 106 30.98 5.49 18.94
CA VAL A 106 30.12 4.56 19.71
C VAL A 106 29.34 3.61 18.78
N PRO A 107 29.74 2.32 18.66
CA PRO A 107 29.13 1.37 17.71
C PRO A 107 27.65 1.04 18.01
N ALA A 108 27.17 1.27 19.23
CA ALA A 108 25.78 1.01 19.60
C ALA A 108 24.77 1.98 18.93
N VAL A 109 25.19 3.21 18.62
CA VAL A 109 24.31 4.23 18.01
C VAL A 109 24.22 4.04 16.50
N ALA A 110 25.30 3.59 15.86
CA ALA A 110 25.31 3.22 14.44
C ALA A 110 24.25 2.15 14.12
N GLY A 111 24.13 1.12 14.97
CA GLY A 111 23.13 0.05 14.80
C GLY A 111 21.68 0.49 14.99
N LEU A 112 21.41 1.60 15.68
CA LEU A 112 20.07 2.18 15.80
C LEU A 112 19.71 3.02 14.58
N GLN A 113 20.65 3.81 14.06
CA GLN A 113 20.46 4.62 12.85
C GLN A 113 20.23 3.73 11.62
N GLU A 114 21.00 2.65 11.47
CA GLU A 114 20.81 1.67 10.39
C GLU A 114 19.40 1.04 10.46
N ARG A 115 18.93 0.71 11.66
CA ARG A 115 17.58 0.15 11.86
C ARG A 115 16.47 1.14 11.53
N LEU A 116 16.62 2.40 11.92
CA LEU A 116 15.64 3.44 11.63
C LEU A 116 15.58 3.75 10.12
N GLY A 117 16.73 3.87 9.45
CA GLY A 117 16.76 4.04 7.98
C GLY A 117 16.15 2.85 7.23
N ILE A 118 16.38 1.62 7.69
CA ILE A 118 15.73 0.42 7.14
C ILE A 118 14.21 0.45 7.39
N ILE A 119 13.73 0.97 8.52
CA ILE A 119 12.30 1.07 8.84
C ILE A 119 11.61 2.08 7.90
N ASP A 120 12.21 3.25 7.66
CA ASP A 120 11.65 4.26 6.77
C ASP A 120 11.57 3.75 5.32
N ALA A 121 12.65 3.13 4.82
CA ALA A 121 12.65 2.52 3.49
C ALA A 121 11.57 1.43 3.33
N ARG A 122 11.29 0.67 4.39
CA ARG A 122 10.21 -0.34 4.41
C ARG A 122 8.82 0.30 4.49
N LEU A 123 8.65 1.41 5.21
CA LEU A 123 7.38 2.13 5.28
C LEU A 123 7.01 2.73 3.92
N ASP A 124 7.98 3.27 3.19
CA ASP A 124 7.78 3.78 1.83
C ASP A 124 7.39 2.66 0.85
N SER A 125 8.06 1.51 0.90
CA SER A 125 7.70 0.36 0.06
C SER A 125 6.30 -0.17 0.38
N ILE A 126 5.93 -0.25 1.66
CA ILE A 126 4.58 -0.70 2.09
C ILE A 126 3.50 0.28 1.61
N SER A 127 3.76 1.58 1.66
CA SER A 127 2.85 2.61 1.16
C SER A 127 2.61 2.45 -0.35
N ALA A 128 3.68 2.26 -1.13
CA ALA A 128 3.61 2.02 -2.57
C ALA A 128 2.86 0.72 -2.91
N ASP A 129 3.16 -0.38 -2.20
CA ASP A 129 2.48 -1.66 -2.38
C ASP A 129 0.98 -1.54 -2.06
N THR A 130 0.62 -0.83 -0.99
CA THR A 130 -0.79 -0.58 -0.62
C THR A 130 -1.54 0.19 -1.71
N GLN A 131 -0.89 1.16 -2.34
CA GLN A 131 -1.48 1.92 -3.45
C GLN A 131 -1.68 1.05 -4.69
N SER A 132 -0.72 0.19 -5.04
CA SER A 132 -0.85 -0.75 -6.16
C SER A 132 -1.95 -1.81 -5.91
N LEU A 133 -2.11 -2.26 -4.66
CA LEU A 133 -3.16 -3.20 -4.25
C LEU A 133 -4.55 -2.58 -4.43
N LYS A 134 -4.71 -1.31 -4.03
CA LYS A 134 -5.96 -0.56 -4.22
C LYS A 134 -6.32 -0.38 -5.68
N GLU A 135 -5.33 -0.15 -6.54
CA GLU A 135 -5.55 -0.03 -7.99
C GLU A 135 -5.91 -1.39 -8.61
N SER A 136 -5.25 -2.46 -8.20
CA SER A 136 -5.55 -3.83 -8.65
C SER A 136 -6.95 -4.28 -8.23
N ALA A 137 -7.39 -3.94 -7.01
CA ALA A 137 -8.75 -4.20 -6.54
C ALA A 137 -9.81 -3.48 -7.39
N ARG A 138 -9.59 -2.21 -7.73
CA ARG A 138 -10.48 -1.45 -8.63
C ARG A 138 -10.54 -2.03 -10.05
N ARG A 139 -9.39 -2.46 -10.58
CA ARG A 139 -9.35 -3.14 -11.89
C ARG A 139 -10.09 -4.46 -11.85
N LEU A 140 -9.98 -5.22 -10.77
CA LEU A 140 -10.71 -6.48 -10.60
C LEU A 140 -12.23 -6.26 -10.50
N GLU A 141 -12.67 -5.26 -9.74
CA GLU A 141 -14.08 -4.86 -9.63
C GLU A 141 -14.65 -4.46 -11.00
N SER A 142 -13.94 -3.59 -11.74
CA SER A 142 -14.32 -3.17 -13.09
C SER A 142 -14.37 -4.33 -14.09
N ASN A 143 -13.37 -5.22 -14.07
CA ASN A 143 -13.37 -6.41 -14.91
C ASN A 143 -14.52 -7.37 -14.54
N SER A 144 -14.83 -7.51 -13.26
CA SER A 144 -15.96 -8.33 -12.80
C SER A 144 -17.29 -7.76 -13.29
N GLU A 145 -17.50 -6.44 -13.21
CA GLU A 145 -18.68 -5.78 -13.77
C GLU A 145 -18.75 -5.97 -15.29
N GLN A 146 -17.63 -5.86 -15.99
CA GLN A 146 -17.57 -6.06 -17.44
C GLN A 146 -17.89 -7.52 -17.83
N VAL A 147 -17.40 -8.50 -17.06
CA VAL A 147 -17.75 -9.92 -17.24
C VAL A 147 -19.25 -10.13 -17.02
N LEU A 148 -19.83 -9.57 -15.96
CA LEU A 148 -21.28 -9.66 -15.72
C LEU A 148 -22.08 -9.04 -16.87
N ARG A 149 -21.64 -7.88 -17.39
CA ARG A 149 -22.31 -7.21 -18.50
C ARG A 149 -22.20 -8.00 -19.80
N THR A 150 -21.03 -8.55 -20.12
CA THR A 150 -20.85 -9.39 -21.31
C THR A 150 -21.61 -10.70 -21.22
N LEU A 151 -21.75 -11.29 -20.04
CA LEU A 151 -22.60 -12.47 -19.81
C LEU A 151 -24.08 -12.12 -20.01
N GLU A 152 -24.51 -10.94 -19.56
CA GLU A 152 -25.87 -10.44 -19.79
C GLU A 152 -26.14 -10.18 -21.27
N GLU A 153 -25.24 -9.49 -21.97
CA GLU A 153 -25.33 -9.24 -23.41
C GLU A 153 -25.34 -10.56 -24.22
N MET A 154 -24.52 -11.55 -23.83
CA MET A 154 -24.56 -12.88 -24.43
C MET A 154 -25.91 -13.56 -24.18
N ARG A 155 -26.43 -13.50 -22.95
CA ARG A 155 -27.75 -14.05 -22.59
C ARG A 155 -28.86 -13.43 -23.43
N GLU A 156 -28.89 -12.10 -23.56
CA GLU A 156 -29.88 -11.42 -24.39
C GLU A 156 -29.77 -11.81 -25.87
N ARG A 157 -28.53 -11.94 -26.39
CA ARG A 157 -28.30 -12.37 -27.77
C ARG A 157 -28.73 -13.81 -28.02
N PHE A 158 -28.57 -14.70 -27.06
CA PHE A 158 -29.07 -16.08 -27.14
C PHE A 158 -30.58 -16.18 -26.91
N ALA A 159 -31.16 -15.29 -26.09
CA ALA A 159 -32.60 -15.25 -25.85
C ALA A 159 -33.37 -14.67 -27.04
N GLY A 160 -32.87 -13.60 -27.66
CA GLY A 160 -33.55 -12.85 -28.73
C GLY A 160 -33.66 -13.57 -30.08
N ASP A 161 -32.82 -14.57 -30.34
CA ASP A 161 -32.87 -15.41 -31.56
C ASP A 161 -33.32 -16.86 -31.25
N GLY A 162 -33.38 -17.23 -29.97
CA GLY A 162 -33.47 -18.63 -29.53
C GLY A 162 -34.78 -19.03 -28.86
N LEU A 163 -35.27 -18.24 -27.91
CA LEU A 163 -36.43 -18.61 -27.10
C LEU A 163 -37.73 -18.12 -27.73
N VAL A 164 -38.61 -19.04 -28.06
CA VAL A 164 -39.97 -18.71 -28.52
C VAL A 164 -40.78 -18.31 -27.29
N ALA A 165 -41.25 -17.07 -27.25
CA ALA A 165 -41.94 -16.48 -26.09
C ALA A 165 -43.30 -17.14 -25.80
N ASP A 166 -43.99 -17.63 -26.83
CA ASP A 166 -45.24 -18.37 -26.72
C ASP A 166 -45.15 -19.65 -27.57
N PRO A 167 -44.47 -20.70 -27.07
CA PRO A 167 -44.27 -21.93 -27.81
C PRO A 167 -45.61 -22.68 -27.95
N SER A 168 -45.93 -23.07 -29.18
CA SER A 168 -47.19 -23.77 -29.50
C SER A 168 -46.96 -25.11 -30.18
N SER A 169 -45.77 -25.33 -30.76
CA SER A 169 -45.39 -26.58 -31.39
C SER A 169 -44.42 -27.40 -30.52
N PRO A 170 -44.41 -28.74 -30.66
CA PRO A 170 -43.47 -29.59 -29.92
C PRO A 170 -42.00 -29.23 -30.22
N GLU A 171 -41.67 -28.86 -31.45
CA GLU A 171 -40.30 -28.46 -31.81
C GLU A 171 -39.85 -27.20 -31.04
N GLU A 172 -40.76 -26.23 -30.86
CA GLU A 172 -40.49 -25.01 -30.10
C GLU A 172 -40.29 -25.29 -28.61
N PHE A 173 -41.11 -26.17 -28.01
CA PHE A 173 -40.92 -26.59 -26.62
C PHE A 173 -39.59 -27.31 -26.41
N TYR A 174 -39.21 -28.21 -27.32
CA TYR A 174 -37.92 -28.90 -27.24
C TYR A 174 -36.75 -27.95 -27.43
N ARG A 175 -36.83 -27.04 -28.40
CA ARG A 175 -35.83 -25.98 -28.63
C ARG A 175 -35.66 -25.09 -27.40
N ASN A 176 -36.76 -24.63 -26.82
CA ASN A 176 -36.75 -23.83 -25.60
C ASN A 176 -36.13 -24.57 -24.42
N ALA A 177 -36.48 -25.86 -24.24
CA ALA A 177 -35.89 -26.70 -23.21
C ALA A 177 -34.36 -26.78 -23.35
N ARG A 178 -33.85 -27.00 -24.56
CA ARG A 178 -32.41 -27.07 -24.85
C ARG A 178 -31.69 -25.76 -24.57
N LEU A 179 -32.26 -24.63 -24.99
CA LEU A 179 -31.64 -23.33 -24.75
C LEU A 179 -31.61 -22.97 -23.27
N GLN A 180 -32.67 -23.30 -22.52
CA GLN A 180 -32.73 -23.05 -21.09
C GLN A 180 -31.80 -23.98 -20.28
N GLU A 181 -31.64 -25.23 -20.73
CA GLU A 181 -30.67 -26.17 -20.18
C GLU A 181 -29.24 -25.64 -20.35
N LEU A 182 -28.88 -25.17 -21.55
CA LEU A 182 -27.56 -24.58 -21.83
C LEU A 182 -27.32 -23.27 -21.07
N ALA A 183 -28.39 -22.50 -20.83
CA ALA A 183 -28.33 -21.27 -20.01
C ALA A 183 -28.25 -21.54 -18.49
N GLY A 184 -28.33 -22.80 -18.05
CA GLY A 184 -28.33 -23.17 -16.63
C GLY A 184 -29.66 -22.94 -15.91
N ASN A 185 -30.71 -22.55 -16.63
CA ASN A 185 -32.07 -22.35 -16.10
C ASN A 185 -32.83 -23.68 -16.04
N TYR A 186 -32.38 -24.59 -15.18
CA TYR A 186 -32.88 -25.97 -15.10
C TYR A 186 -34.37 -26.08 -14.76
N SER A 187 -34.91 -25.16 -13.95
CA SER A 187 -36.33 -25.15 -13.58
C SER A 187 -37.24 -24.90 -14.79
N ALA A 188 -36.90 -23.89 -15.58
CA ALA A 188 -37.65 -23.52 -16.78
C ALA A 188 -37.44 -24.57 -17.89
N ALA A 189 -36.22 -25.11 -18.02
CA ALA A 189 -35.93 -26.20 -18.96
C ALA A 189 -36.80 -27.44 -18.68
N ARG A 190 -36.97 -27.81 -17.41
CA ARG A 190 -37.84 -28.92 -17.00
C ARG A 190 -39.28 -28.69 -17.41
N GLN A 191 -39.82 -27.50 -17.19
CA GLN A 191 -41.19 -27.17 -17.60
C GLN A 191 -41.36 -27.30 -19.12
N SER A 192 -40.39 -26.84 -19.89
CA SER A 192 -40.40 -26.94 -21.36
C SER A 192 -40.33 -28.38 -21.85
N TYR A 193 -39.52 -29.24 -21.21
CA TYR A 193 -39.49 -30.69 -21.50
C TYR A 193 -40.82 -31.38 -21.16
N LEU A 194 -41.42 -31.07 -20.01
CA LEU A 194 -42.71 -31.64 -19.64
C LEU A 194 -43.82 -31.21 -20.61
N ALA A 195 -43.81 -29.95 -21.05
CA ALA A 195 -44.73 -29.45 -22.07
C ALA A 195 -44.53 -30.15 -23.42
N TYR A 196 -43.29 -30.40 -23.84
CA TYR A 196 -42.98 -31.22 -25.02
C TYR A 196 -43.59 -32.63 -24.94
N PHE A 197 -43.48 -33.28 -23.78
CA PHE A 197 -43.98 -34.64 -23.61
C PHE A 197 -45.51 -34.77 -23.60
N ASN A 198 -46.25 -33.66 -23.46
CA ASN A 198 -47.71 -33.66 -23.61
C ASN A 198 -48.17 -33.92 -25.05
N PHE A 199 -47.29 -33.76 -26.04
CA PHE A 199 -47.58 -34.06 -27.44
C PHE A 199 -47.44 -35.55 -27.78
N GLU A 200 -46.97 -36.37 -26.83
CA GLU A 200 -46.86 -37.83 -26.93
C GLU A 200 -46.13 -38.33 -28.19
N LEU A 201 -45.17 -37.54 -28.67
CA LEU A 201 -44.41 -37.89 -29.85
C LEU A 201 -43.44 -39.03 -29.54
N PRO A 202 -43.41 -40.08 -30.39
CA PRO A 202 -42.55 -41.25 -30.18
C PRO A 202 -41.10 -41.02 -30.65
N LEU A 203 -40.52 -39.86 -30.34
CA LEU A 203 -39.17 -39.47 -30.78
C LEU A 203 -38.13 -39.82 -29.71
N LEU A 204 -37.16 -40.68 -30.03
CA LEU A 204 -36.19 -41.17 -29.05
C LEU A 204 -35.27 -40.09 -28.45
N ASP A 205 -34.78 -39.15 -29.27
CA ASP A 205 -33.76 -38.18 -28.84
C ASP A 205 -34.22 -37.31 -27.65
N PRO A 206 -35.41 -36.67 -27.67
CA PRO A 206 -35.92 -35.93 -26.52
C PRO A 206 -36.04 -36.75 -25.23
N HIS A 207 -36.39 -38.04 -25.32
CA HIS A 207 -36.47 -38.92 -24.16
C HIS A 207 -35.09 -39.18 -23.56
N LEU A 208 -34.10 -39.53 -24.39
CA LEU A 208 -32.73 -39.74 -23.93
C LEU A 208 -32.14 -38.47 -23.30
N ARG A 209 -32.38 -37.31 -23.91
CA ARG A 209 -31.92 -36.02 -23.40
C ARG A 209 -32.56 -35.66 -22.07
N PHE A 210 -33.88 -35.85 -21.94
CA PHE A 210 -34.55 -35.59 -20.67
C PHE A 210 -34.05 -36.51 -19.55
N VAL A 211 -33.78 -37.78 -19.85
CA VAL A 211 -33.19 -38.71 -18.88
C VAL A 211 -31.79 -38.26 -18.45
N ASP A 212 -30.93 -37.82 -19.38
CA ASP A 212 -29.60 -37.32 -19.03
C ASP A 212 -29.67 -36.02 -18.23
N PHE A 213 -30.58 -35.12 -18.60
CA PHE A 213 -30.89 -33.91 -17.84
C PHE A 213 -31.33 -34.22 -16.39
N LEU A 214 -32.21 -35.21 -16.21
CA LEU A 214 -32.66 -35.63 -14.88
C LEU A 214 -31.53 -36.28 -14.08
N LYS A 215 -30.65 -37.07 -14.72
CA LYS A 215 -29.49 -37.67 -14.03
C LYS A 215 -28.56 -36.59 -13.48
N VAL A 216 -28.38 -35.49 -14.20
CA VAL A 216 -27.56 -34.36 -13.74
C VAL A 216 -28.17 -33.67 -12.51
N GLN A 217 -29.49 -33.55 -12.44
CA GLN A 217 -30.18 -32.86 -11.32
C GLN A 217 -30.45 -33.74 -10.11
N GLU A 218 -30.92 -34.97 -10.32
CA GLU A 218 -31.50 -35.82 -9.28
C GLU A 218 -30.71 -37.13 -9.07
N GLY A 219 -29.65 -37.35 -9.86
CA GLY A 219 -28.91 -38.61 -9.89
C GLY A 219 -29.68 -39.72 -10.61
N THR A 220 -29.06 -40.89 -10.74
CA THR A 220 -29.61 -42.01 -11.54
C THR A 220 -30.91 -42.57 -10.98
N ALA A 221 -31.03 -42.68 -9.65
CA ALA A 221 -32.23 -43.20 -9.01
C ALA A 221 -33.41 -42.24 -9.14
N GLY A 222 -33.22 -40.95 -8.84
CA GLY A 222 -34.25 -39.92 -8.98
C GLY A 222 -34.70 -39.74 -10.43
N ALA A 223 -33.76 -39.74 -11.38
CA ALA A 223 -34.08 -39.66 -12.80
C ALA A 223 -35.00 -40.80 -13.26
N ARG A 224 -34.80 -42.02 -12.77
CA ARG A 224 -35.64 -43.17 -13.10
C ARG A 224 -37.06 -42.99 -12.56
N GLU A 225 -37.20 -42.55 -11.32
CA GLU A 225 -38.51 -42.33 -10.69
C GLU A 225 -39.29 -41.23 -11.41
N THR A 226 -38.67 -40.07 -11.59
CA THR A 226 -39.28 -38.93 -12.29
C THR A 226 -39.65 -39.31 -13.72
N TYR A 227 -38.76 -39.96 -14.46
CA TYR A 227 -39.06 -40.38 -15.83
C TYR A 227 -40.18 -41.42 -15.89
N ALA A 228 -40.19 -42.39 -14.97
CA ALA A 228 -41.28 -43.37 -14.87
C ALA A 228 -42.62 -42.71 -14.59
N MET A 229 -42.67 -41.67 -13.75
CA MET A 229 -43.89 -40.88 -13.51
C MET A 229 -44.35 -40.14 -14.78
N VAL A 230 -43.43 -39.54 -15.52
CA VAL A 230 -43.76 -38.83 -16.78
C VAL A 230 -44.30 -39.78 -17.85
N MET A 231 -43.83 -41.03 -17.86
CA MET A 231 -44.26 -42.06 -18.82
C MET A 231 -45.43 -42.91 -18.30
N ALA A 232 -45.84 -42.76 -17.05
CA ALA A 232 -46.91 -43.55 -16.47
C ALA A 232 -48.24 -43.27 -17.19
N GLY A 233 -48.78 -44.29 -17.87
CA GLY A 233 -50.03 -44.19 -18.64
C GLY A 233 -49.88 -43.94 -20.13
N ARG A 234 -48.66 -43.87 -20.67
CA ARG A 234 -48.40 -43.77 -22.12
C ARG A 234 -48.16 -45.18 -22.69
N GLU A 235 -49.15 -45.72 -23.41
CA GLU A 235 -49.18 -47.13 -23.84
C GLU A 235 -48.32 -47.44 -25.07
N GLU A 236 -47.97 -46.44 -25.88
CA GLU A 236 -47.09 -46.64 -27.03
C GLU A 236 -45.62 -46.56 -26.60
N GLY A 237 -44.99 -47.73 -26.51
CA GLY A 237 -43.55 -47.83 -26.31
C GLY A 237 -42.80 -47.03 -27.38
N ILE A 238 -41.71 -46.36 -26.97
CA ILE A 238 -40.84 -45.62 -27.88
C ILE A 238 -40.42 -46.58 -29.00
N PRO A 239 -40.72 -46.30 -30.28
CA PRO A 239 -40.41 -47.18 -31.38
C PRO A 239 -38.90 -47.39 -31.37
N ALA A 240 -38.52 -48.66 -31.19
CA ALA A 240 -37.15 -49.09 -31.38
C ALA A 240 -36.77 -48.79 -32.83
N TYR A 241 -35.80 -47.92 -33.04
CA TYR A 241 -35.23 -47.74 -34.37
C TYR A 241 -34.40 -48.99 -34.69
N VAL A 242 -34.73 -49.65 -35.81
CA VAL A 242 -33.89 -50.68 -36.46
C VAL A 242 -32.71 -50.01 -37.13
#